data_AF-A0A2U3KT37-F1
#
_entry.id   AF-A0A2U3KT37-F1
#
_cell.length_a   1.000
_cell.length_b   1.000
_cell.length_c   1.000
_cell.angle_alpha   90.00
_cell.angle_beta   90.00
_cell.angle_gamma   90.00
#
_symmetry.space_group_name_H-M   'P 1'
#
loop_
_entity.id
_entity.type
_entity.pdbx_description
1 polymer ?
#
loop_
_entity_poly.entity_id
_entity_poly.type
_entity_poly.pdbx_seq_one_letter_code
_entity_poly.pdbx_strand_id
1 'polypeptide(L)' 'MQRDVCVRCHFYQPPQENPWLEVVELKDSASPYHEWNTRVTAECNLPNGDAAVLVCELRLQ' A
#
# COMPACT_ATOMS: atom_id res chain seq x y z
N MET A 1 -25.26 10.56 -19.92
CA MET A 1 -24.07 9.83 -20.40
C MET A 1 -23.39 9.20 -19.20
N GLN A 2 -23.10 7.90 -19.25
CA GLN A 2 -22.28 7.22 -18.24
C GLN A 2 -20.81 7.49 -18.59
N ARG A 3 -20.00 7.85 -17.59
CA ARG A 3 -18.56 8.08 -17.74
C ARG A 3 -17.85 7.12 -16.81
N ASP A 4 -17.09 6.20 -17.38
CA ASP A 4 -16.32 5.24 -16.61
C ASP A 4 -14.92 5.79 -16.33
N VAL A 5 -14.39 5.49 -15.14
CA VAL A 5 -13.04 5.85 -14.71
C VAL A 5 -12.35 4.57 -14.28
N CYS A 6 -11.20 4.26 -14.90
CA CYS A 6 -10.36 3.14 -14.50
C CYS A 6 -9.23 3.64 -13.61
N VAL A 7 -9.08 3.06 -12.42
CA VAL A 7 -7.97 3.31 -11.50
C VAL A 7 -7.22 1.99 -11.29
N ARG A 8 -5.91 1.99 -11.54
CA ARG A 8 -5.03 0.85 -11.27
C ARG A 8 -4.10 1.23 -10.13
N CYS A 9 -4.14 0.46 -9.05
CA CYS A 9 -3.22 0.61 -7.92
C CYS A 9 -2.09 -0.44 -8.03
N HIS A 10 -0.85 -0.01 -7.80
CA HIS A 10 0.31 -0.90 -7.75
C HIS A 10 0.96 -0.77 -6.37
N PHE A 11 0.76 -1.79 -5.53
CA PHE A 11 1.27 -1.80 -4.16
C PHE A 11 2.52 -2.67 -4.07
N TYR A 12 3.64 -2.07 -3.69
CA TYR A 12 4.91 -2.76 -3.47
C TYR A 12 5.66 -2.09 -2.32
N GLN A 13 6.13 -2.90 -1.38
CA GLN A 13 6.96 -2.46 -0.26
C GLN A 13 8.28 -3.25 -0.32
N PRO A 14 9.42 -2.61 -0.63
CA PRO A 14 10.70 -3.30 -0.62
C PRO A 14 11.12 -3.68 0.81
N PRO A 15 12.02 -4.67 0.98
CA PRO A 15 12.65 -4.94 2.27
C PRO A 15 13.31 -3.67 2.83
N GLN A 16 13.08 -3.41 4.12
CA GLN A 16 13.62 -2.24 4.82
C GLN A 16 14.49 -2.62 6.03
N GLU A 17 14.74 -3.91 6.24
CA GLU A 17 15.56 -4.37 7.36
C GLU A 17 17.01 -3.87 7.21
N ASN A 18 17.61 -3.53 8.33
CA ASN A 18 19.04 -3.24 8.39
C ASN A 18 19.83 -4.53 8.07
N PRO A 19 20.79 -4.52 7.13
CA PRO A 19 21.49 -5.74 6.70
C PRO A 19 22.29 -6.46 7.79
N TRP A 20 22.60 -5.79 8.90
CA TRP A 20 23.36 -6.36 10.01
C TRP A 20 22.47 -6.74 11.19
N LEU A 21 21.40 -5.99 11.42
CA LEU A 21 20.51 -6.21 12.56
C LEU A 21 19.31 -7.10 12.21
N GLU A 22 19.03 -7.30 10.91
CA GLU A 22 17.90 -8.08 10.40
C GLU A 22 16.54 -7.61 10.94
N VAL A 23 16.47 -6.35 11.33
CA VAL A 23 15.25 -5.69 11.81
C VAL A 23 15.06 -4.37 11.09
N VAL A 24 13.80 -3.97 10.94
CA VAL A 24 13.50 -2.59 10.57
C VAL A 24 13.70 -1.72 11.80
N GLU A 25 14.44 -0.62 11.66
CA GLU A 25 14.66 0.33 12.75
C GLU A 25 13.44 1.26 12.92
N LEU A 26 13.29 1.83 14.11
CA LEU A 26 12.26 2.83 14.40
C LEU A 26 12.42 4.04 13.47
N LYS A 27 11.31 4.53 12.91
CA LYS A 27 11.29 5.72 12.05
C LYS A 27 10.39 6.77 12.65
N ASP A 28 10.97 7.81 13.24
CA ASP A 28 10.23 8.87 13.97
C ASP A 28 9.11 9.51 13.15
N SER A 29 9.32 9.69 11.84
CA SER A 29 8.33 10.28 10.93
C SER A 29 7.17 9.34 10.59
N ALA A 30 7.26 8.05 10.92
CA ALA A 30 6.18 7.07 10.79
C ALA A 30 5.23 7.06 11.99
N SER A 31 5.49 7.87 13.03
CA SER A 31 4.62 7.99 14.21
C SER A 31 3.15 8.17 13.81
N PRO A 32 2.21 7.45 14.46
CA PRO A 32 2.38 6.62 15.67
C PRO A 32 2.91 5.20 15.41
N TYR A 33 3.19 4.84 14.16
CA TYR A 33 3.69 3.51 13.80
C TYR A 33 5.20 3.42 13.95
N HIS A 34 5.68 2.18 14.16
CA HIS A 34 7.10 1.90 14.32
C HIS A 34 7.90 2.21 13.02
N GLU A 35 7.33 1.90 11.84
CA GLU A 35 7.95 2.20 10.55
C GLU A 35 6.93 2.53 9.45
N TRP A 36 7.45 3.06 8.35
CA TRP A 36 6.66 3.53 7.22
C TRP A 36 5.82 2.45 6.54
N ASN A 37 6.29 1.19 6.49
CA ASN A 37 5.50 0.11 5.88
C ASN A 37 4.19 -0.13 6.63
N THR A 38 4.23 -0.22 7.97
CA THR A 38 3.00 -0.32 8.77
C THR A 38 2.10 0.90 8.57
N ARG A 39 2.67 2.12 8.58
CA ARG A 39 1.89 3.35 8.36
C ARG A 39 1.18 3.37 7.00
N VAL A 40 1.92 3.13 5.91
CA VAL A 40 1.36 3.11 4.54
C VAL A 40 0.33 2.00 4.38
N THR A 41 0.55 0.84 5.01
CA THR A 41 -0.44 -0.25 4.98
C THR A 41 -1.73 0.16 5.67
N ALA A 42 -1.65 0.75 6.86
CA ALA A 42 -2.80 1.20 7.63
C ALA A 42 -3.55 2.36 6.98
N GLU A 43 -2.82 3.36 6.47
CA GLU A 43 -3.42 4.61 5.96
C GLU A 43 -3.78 4.54 4.47
N CYS A 44 -3.20 3.62 3.68
CA CYS A 44 -3.40 3.58 2.23
C CYS A 44 -3.75 2.20 1.70
N ASN A 45 -2.94 1.17 1.92
CA ASN A 45 -3.12 -0.11 1.22
C ASN A 45 -4.40 -0.82 1.67
N LEU A 46 -4.67 -0.86 2.98
CA LEU A 46 -5.89 -1.44 3.54
C LEU A 46 -7.15 -0.71 3.04
N PRO A 47 -7.30 0.62 3.23
CA PRO A 47 -8.52 1.31 2.76
C PRO A 47 -8.70 1.24 1.24
N ASN A 48 -7.62 1.20 0.46
CA ASN A 48 -7.72 1.01 -0.99
C ASN A 48 -8.04 -0.44 -1.39
N GLY A 49 -7.63 -1.43 -0.58
CA GLY A 49 -7.99 -2.84 -0.77
C GLY A 49 -9.45 -3.12 -0.42
N ASP A 50 -9.97 -2.40 0.57
CA ASP A 50 -11.36 -2.52 1.04
C ASP A 50 -12.35 -1.66 0.24
N ALA A 51 -11.85 -0.79 -0.66
CA ALA A 51 -12.69 0.09 -1.47
C ALA A 51 -13.64 -0.72 -2.38
N ALA A 52 -14.89 -0.28 -2.49
CA ALA A 52 -15.86 -0.91 -3.37
C ALA A 52 -15.41 -0.80 -4.84
N VAL A 53 -15.05 -1.92 -5.45
CA VAL A 53 -14.65 -2.00 -6.86
C VAL A 53 -15.86 -2.39 -7.71
N LEU A 54 -16.26 -1.54 -8.65
CA LEU A 54 -17.11 -1.95 -9.76
C LEU A 54 -16.22 -2.71 -10.76
N VAL A 55 -16.21 -4.04 -10.68
CA VAL A 55 -15.35 -4.87 -11.54
C VAL A 55 -15.83 -4.76 -12.99
N CYS A 56 -15.08 -4.05 -13.82
CA CYS A 56 -15.06 -4.26 -15.26
C CYS A 56 -13.89 -5.21 -15.53
N GLU A 57 -14.16 -6.42 -16.02
CA GLU A 57 -13.14 -7.46 -16.22
C GLU A 57 -11.91 -6.91 -16.95
N LEU A 58 -10.79 -6.81 -16.24
CA LEU A 58 -9.50 -6.47 -16.81
C LEU A 58 -8.90 -7.75 -17.41
N ARG A 59 -9.00 -7.93 -18.74
CA ARG A 59 -8.15 -8.92 -19.42
C ARG A 59 -6.70 -8.44 -19.33
N LEU A 60 -5.89 -9.18 -18.58
CA LEU A 60 -4.43 -9.10 -18.70
C LEU A 60 -4.07 -9.63 -20.10
N GLN A 61 -3.43 -8.80 -20.91
CA GLN A 61 -2.69 -9.23 -22.11
C GLN A 61 -1.29 -9.68 -21.69
#